data_AF-A0A0F9A410-F1
#
_entry.id   AF-A0A0F9A410-F1
#
_cell.length_a   1.000
_cell.length_b   1.000
_cell.length_c   1.000
_cell.angle_alpha   90.00
_cell.angle_beta   90.00
_cell.angle_gamma   90.00
#
_symmetry.space_group_name_H-M   'P 1'
#
loop_
_entity.id
_entity.type
_entity.pdbx_description
1 polymer ?
#
loop_
_entity_poly.entity_id
_entity_poly.type
_entity_poly.pdbx_seq_one_letter_code
_entity_poly.pdbx_strand_id
1 'polypeptide(L)'
;TGNTEPNTKPKEVKKEKAHYDYRVTTLIDEEYFPAVHEALGKAKKSIYIAMYVAKIDEDSDSPVNQLLNDLIQAHERGVKVKVISLSKGYEPDTFIQG
;
A
#
# COMPACT_ATOMS: atom_id res chain seq x y z
N THR A 1 -15.56 61.81 5.21
CA THR A 1 -14.59 61.38 4.18
C THR A 1 -14.20 59.95 4.50
N GLY A 2 -14.82 58.98 3.82
CA GLY A 2 -14.59 57.56 4.09
C GLY A 2 -13.27 57.09 3.49
N ASN A 3 -12.36 56.62 4.34
CA ASN A 3 -11.13 55.97 3.90
C ASN A 3 -11.48 54.57 3.38
N THR A 4 -11.32 54.35 2.07
CA THR A 4 -11.34 53.02 1.47
C THR A 4 -9.96 52.39 1.61
N GLU A 5 -9.88 51.30 2.38
CA GLU A 5 -8.74 50.40 2.44
C GLU A 5 -8.42 49.83 1.04
N PRO A 6 -7.14 49.67 0.67
CA PRO A 6 -6.77 48.98 -0.56
C PRO A 6 -7.08 47.48 -0.41
N ASN A 7 -8.12 47.06 -1.13
CA ASN A 7 -8.54 45.68 -1.27
C ASN A 7 -7.44 44.88 -2.01
N THR A 8 -6.45 44.39 -1.27
CA THR A 8 -5.47 43.45 -1.79
C THR A 8 -6.09 42.06 -1.73
N LYS A 9 -6.65 41.62 -2.86
CA LYS A 9 -6.96 40.21 -3.07
C LYS A 9 -5.72 39.38 -2.70
N PRO A 10 -5.85 38.29 -1.91
CA PRO A 10 -4.76 37.34 -1.72
C PRO A 10 -4.22 36.94 -3.09
N LYS A 11 -2.91 37.11 -3.30
CA LYS A 11 -2.25 36.64 -4.51
C LYS A 11 -2.50 35.14 -4.60
N GLU A 12 -3.25 34.73 -5.61
CA GLU A 12 -3.50 33.34 -5.93
C GLU A 12 -2.14 32.67 -6.20
N VAL A 13 -1.64 31.90 -5.23
CA VAL A 13 -0.43 31.10 -5.41
C VAL A 13 -0.80 30.01 -6.41
N LYS A 14 -0.45 30.23 -7.68
CA LYS A 14 -0.47 29.18 -8.70
C LYS A 14 0.39 28.04 -8.15
N LYS A 15 -0.24 26.94 -7.73
CA LYS A 15 0.47 25.72 -7.37
C LYS A 15 1.13 25.21 -8.65
N GLU A 16 2.40 25.56 -8.83
CA GLU A 16 3.24 24.99 -9.86
C GLU A 16 3.27 23.48 -9.62
N LYS A 17 2.81 22.71 -10.62
CA LYS A 17 2.79 21.25 -10.51
C LYS A 17 4.24 20.80 -10.34
N ALA A 18 4.57 20.24 -9.19
CA ALA A 18 5.86 19.60 -8.99
C ALA A 18 6.05 18.53 -10.08
N HIS A 19 7.14 18.65 -10.84
CA HIS A 19 7.50 17.67 -11.85
C HIS A 19 8.14 16.48 -11.15
N TYR A 20 7.38 15.40 -10.99
CA TYR A 20 7.88 14.15 -10.42
C TYR A 20 8.42 13.28 -11.55
N ASP A 21 9.71 12.98 -11.51
CA ASP A 21 10.28 11.90 -12.32
C ASP A 21 9.87 10.57 -11.69
N TYR A 22 9.20 9.71 -12.46
CA TYR A 22 8.74 8.42 -12.00
C TYR A 22 9.10 7.34 -13.02
N ARG A 23 9.49 6.17 -12.50
CA ARG A 23 9.76 4.98 -13.30
C ARG A 23 8.60 4.01 -13.14
N VAL A 24 8.06 3.55 -14.27
CA VAL A 24 7.04 2.49 -14.31
C VAL A 24 7.67 1.27 -14.94
N THR A 25 7.60 0.15 -14.22
CA THR A 25 8.02 -1.16 -14.72
C THR A 25 6.82 -2.08 -14.64
N THR A 26 6.50 -2.75 -15.75
CA THR A 26 5.49 -3.82 -15.76
C THR A 26 6.12 -5.09 -15.22
N LEU A 27 5.43 -5.75 -14.31
CA LEU A 27 5.81 -7.07 -13.80
C LEU A 27 4.93 -8.12 -14.50
N ILE A 28 5.55 -9.10 -15.11
CA ILE A 28 4.90 -10.15 -15.90
C ILE A 28 5.09 -11.49 -15.19
N ASP A 29 4.01 -12.28 -15.10
CA ASP A 29 4.02 -13.64 -14.56
C ASP A 29 4.71 -13.75 -13.18
N GLU A 30 5.84 -14.46 -13.13
CA GLU A 30 6.58 -14.79 -11.91
C GLU A 30 7.36 -13.60 -11.32
N GLU A 31 7.44 -12.47 -12.04
CA GLU A 31 8.16 -11.27 -11.58
C GLU A 31 7.50 -10.57 -10.39
N TYR A 32 6.20 -10.82 -10.17
CA TYR A 32 5.44 -10.17 -9.10
C TYR A 32 5.99 -10.51 -7.71
N PHE A 33 6.16 -11.79 -7.41
CA PHE A 33 6.60 -12.24 -6.10
C PHE A 33 7.97 -11.65 -5.68
N PRO A 34 9.06 -11.83 -6.45
CA PRO A 34 10.38 -11.34 -6.05
C PRO A 34 10.41 -9.81 -5.91
N ALA A 35 9.70 -9.07 -6.78
CA ALA A 35 9.64 -7.62 -6.70
C ALA A 35 8.93 -7.12 -5.44
N VAL A 36 7.81 -7.75 -5.07
CA VAL A 36 7.07 -7.38 -3.85
C VAL A 36 7.82 -7.80 -2.59
N HIS A 37 8.37 -9.02 -2.57
CA HIS A 37 9.20 -9.53 -1.47
C HIS A 37 10.36 -8.57 -1.16
N GLU A 38 11.10 -8.15 -2.20
CA GLU A 38 12.19 -7.19 -2.07
C GLU A 38 11.70 -5.82 -1.56
N ALA A 39 10.59 -5.31 -2.11
CA ALA A 39 10.05 -4.01 -1.74
C ALA A 39 9.61 -3.97 -0.26
N LEU A 40 8.96 -5.03 0.22
CA LEU A 40 8.55 -5.17 1.62
C LEU A 40 9.75 -5.32 2.55
N GLY A 41 10.73 -6.14 2.17
CA GLY A 41 11.98 -6.31 2.93
C GLY A 41 12.79 -5.01 3.06
N LYS A 42 12.80 -4.16 2.02
CA LYS A 42 13.55 -2.90 2.01
C LYS A 42 12.78 -1.70 2.56
N ALA A 43 11.47 -1.81 2.82
CA ALA A 43 10.65 -0.72 3.33
C ALA A 43 11.21 -0.14 4.63
N LYS A 44 11.20 1.20 4.76
CA LYS A 44 11.82 1.93 5.88
C LYS A 44 10.87 2.77 6.73
N LYS A 45 9.71 3.15 6.21
CA LYS A 45 8.80 4.09 6.89
C LYS A 45 7.41 3.50 7.09
N SER A 46 6.80 3.07 5.99
CA SER A 46 5.43 2.54 6.03
C SER A 46 5.13 1.63 4.86
N ILE A 47 4.23 0.67 5.10
CA ILE A 47 3.60 -0.20 4.12
C ILE A 47 2.09 -0.05 4.28
N TYR A 48 1.41 0.24 3.19
CA TYR A 48 -0.05 0.30 3.12
C TYR A 48 -0.52 -0.68 2.06
N ILE A 49 -1.35 -1.64 2.44
CA ILE A 49 -1.85 -2.67 1.54
C ILE A 49 -3.37 -2.65 1.56
N ALA A 50 -3.96 -2.65 0.36
CA ALA A 50 -5.34 -3.02 0.14
C ALA A 50 -5.34 -4.34 -0.64
N MET A 51 -5.91 -5.38 -0.05
CA MET A 51 -5.95 -6.72 -0.64
C MET A 51 -7.37 -7.26 -0.60
N TYR A 52 -7.75 -8.06 -1.61
CA TYR A 52 -9.06 -8.69 -1.59
C TYR A 52 -9.13 -9.81 -0.55
N VAL A 53 -8.27 -10.82 -0.68
CA VAL A 53 -8.12 -11.94 0.25
C VAL A 53 -6.65 -12.30 0.34
N ALA A 54 -6.15 -12.59 1.54
CA ALA A 54 -4.93 -13.36 1.75
C ALA A 54 -5.33 -14.76 2.20
N LYS A 55 -4.92 -15.78 1.44
CA LYS A 55 -5.13 -17.19 1.79
C LYS A 55 -3.82 -17.72 2.32
N ILE A 56 -3.77 -18.01 3.62
CA ILE A 56 -2.63 -18.69 4.23
C ILE A 56 -2.56 -20.08 3.61
N ASP A 57 -1.37 -20.44 3.16
CA ASP A 57 -1.10 -21.78 2.64
C ASP A 57 -0.65 -22.70 3.78
N GLU A 58 -0.84 -24.02 3.62
CA GLU A 58 -0.28 -25.00 4.55
C GLU A 58 1.24 -25.08 4.44
N ASP A 59 1.78 -24.82 3.24
CA ASP A 59 3.22 -24.72 3.00
C ASP A 59 3.76 -23.38 3.53
N SER A 60 4.58 -23.45 4.59
CA SER A 60 5.21 -22.26 5.17
C SER A 60 6.09 -21.50 4.17
N ASP A 61 6.62 -22.20 3.17
CA ASP A 61 7.50 -21.64 2.16
C ASP A 61 6.73 -21.15 0.92
N SER A 62 5.40 -21.20 0.94
CA SER A 62 4.59 -20.64 -0.14
C SER A 62 4.86 -19.13 -0.33
N PRO A 63 4.78 -18.61 -1.57
CA PRO A 63 4.95 -17.18 -1.84
C PRO A 63 4.03 -16.29 -1.00
N VAL A 64 2.79 -16.73 -0.73
CA VAL A 64 1.84 -15.94 0.07
C VAL A 64 2.30 -15.85 1.53
N ASN A 65 2.70 -16.97 2.12
CA ASN A 65 3.17 -17.00 3.50
C ASN A 65 4.47 -16.21 3.67
N GLN A 66 5.38 -16.27 2.69
CA GLN A 66 6.58 -15.43 2.67
C GLN A 66 6.24 -13.94 2.65
N LEU A 67 5.31 -13.50 1.77
CA LEU A 67 4.90 -12.09 1.73
C LEU A 67 4.21 -11.64 3.04
N LEU A 68 3.41 -12.50 3.68
CA LEU A 68 2.83 -12.21 4.99
C LEU A 68 3.92 -12.09 6.07
N ASN A 69 4.92 -12.97 6.05
CA ASN A 69 6.08 -12.90 6.93
C ASN A 69 6.90 -11.63 6.72
N ASP A 70 7.04 -11.15 5.48
CA ASP A 70 7.72 -9.86 5.21
C ASP A 70 7.03 -8.69 5.89
N LEU A 71 5.69 -8.69 5.94
CA LEU A 71 4.92 -7.66 6.63
C LEU A 71 5.13 -7.72 8.14
N ILE A 72 5.15 -8.92 8.70
CA ILE A 72 5.46 -9.13 10.12
C ILE A 72 6.87 -8.62 10.42
N GLN A 73 7.87 -9.07 9.67
CA GLN A 73 9.25 -8.63 9.85
C GLN A 73 9.41 -7.13 9.66
N ALA A 74 8.69 -6.51 8.70
CA ALA A 74 8.71 -5.07 8.53
C ALA A 74 8.16 -4.34 9.76
N HIS A 75 7.07 -4.84 10.32
CA HIS A 75 6.52 -4.31 11.56
C HIS A 75 7.50 -4.43 12.73
N GLU A 76 8.15 -5.58 12.88
CA GLU A 76 9.19 -5.82 13.91
C GLU A 76 10.39 -4.88 13.76
N ARG A 77 10.76 -4.51 12.52
CA ARG A 77 11.78 -3.47 12.24
C ARG A 77 11.32 -2.04 12.58
N GLY A 78 10.07 -1.84 13.00
CA GLY A 78 9.48 -0.53 13.31
C GLY A 78 8.81 0.17 12.11
N VAL A 79 8.64 -0.52 10.98
CA VAL A 79 7.89 0.01 9.83
C VAL A 79 6.41 0.03 10.16
N LYS A 80 5.72 1.14 9.87
CA LYS A 80 4.27 1.21 10.04
C LYS A 80 3.58 0.35 8.98
N VAL A 81 2.87 -0.70 9.39
CA VAL A 81 2.10 -1.56 8.47
C VAL A 81 0.60 -1.31 8.69
N LYS A 82 -0.14 -1.08 7.59
CA LYS A 82 -1.60 -1.02 7.60
C LYS A 82 -2.17 -1.87 6.46
N VAL A 83 -2.98 -2.85 6.81
CA VAL A 83 -3.66 -3.73 5.87
C VAL A 83 -5.16 -3.45 5.88
N ILE A 84 -5.75 -3.33 4.71
CA ILE A 84 -7.19 -3.24 4.49
C ILE A 84 -7.60 -4.47 3.69
N SER A 85 -8.40 -5.33 4.31
CA SER A 85 -9.04 -6.47 3.62
C SER A 85 -10.34 -5.99 2.98
N LEU A 86 -10.51 -6.28 1.69
CA LEU A 86 -11.70 -5.91 0.93
C LEU A 86 -12.75 -7.03 0.92
N SER A 87 -12.39 -8.26 1.30
CA SER A 87 -13.39 -9.29 1.58
C SER A 87 -13.99 -9.11 2.97
N LYS A 88 -15.27 -9.45 3.10
CA LYS A 88 -15.80 -9.94 4.39
C LYS A 88 -14.93 -11.15 4.76
N GLY A 89 -14.48 -11.27 6.00
CA GLY A 89 -13.48 -12.27 6.40
C GLY A 89 -13.74 -13.67 5.82
N TYR A 90 -12.67 -14.42 5.54
CA TYR A 90 -12.82 -15.81 5.08
C TYR A 90 -13.45 -16.63 6.22
N GLU A 91 -14.73 -16.98 6.07
CA GLU A 91 -15.42 -17.92 6.96
C GLU A 91 -15.36 -19.32 6.32
N PRO A 92 -14.62 -20.27 6.91
CA PRO A 92 -14.39 -21.59 6.32
C PRO A 92 -15.67 -22.43 6.15
N ASP A 93 -16.79 -22.02 6.76
CA ASP A 93 -18.03 -22.79 6.79
C ASP A 93 -18.96 -22.53 5.59
N THR A 94 -18.53 -21.75 4.59
CA THR A 94 -19.33 -21.53 3.36
C THR A 94 -19.11 -22.63 2.31
N PHE A 95 -19.02 -23.90 2.75
CA PHE A 95 -19.23 -25.03 1.85
C PHE A 95 -20.73 -25.30 1.81
N ILE A 96 -21.37 -24.96 0.69
CA ILE A 96 -22.67 -25.51 0.32
C ILE A 96 -22.50 -27.03 0.29
N GLN A 97 -23.07 -27.71 1.29
CA GLN A 97 -23.33 -29.15 1.18
C GLN A 97 -24.28 -29.35 0.00
N GLY A 98 -23.76 -29.96 -1.06
CA GLY A 98 -24.52 -30.52 -2.17
C GLY A 98 -24.45 -32.03 -2.11
#